data_AF-A0A0G0KMK4-F1
#
_entry.id   AF-A0A0G0KMK4-F1
#
_cell.length_a   1.000
_cell.length_b   1.000
_cell.length_c   1.000
_cell.angle_alpha   90.00
_cell.angle_beta   90.00
_cell.angle_gamma   90.00
#
_symmetry.space_group_name_H-M   'P 1'
#
loop_
_entity.id
_entity.type
_entity.pdbx_description
1 polymer ?
#
loop_
_entity_poly.entity_id
_entity_poly.type
_entity_poly.pdbx_seq_one_letter_code
_entity_poly.pdbx_strand_id
1 'polypeptide(L)'
;MFLLDFMPYTTLLSISLEIASIDGKIHFFIRLPEIFRDVIESNIYSQYPEVEIIQVEDYTKQVPMDIPNRDWDLFGMSWEYTKNSGYPLKTYLAFENEAERTEGKMVDPLSGLLEALATLNPGEQAWLQIICRPIRESDTPWIKEAIKERDRLVRRPEAPPPPPPMITEAVQVVVTGKPTAMKEAEKDVIPPEMKLTPGEREIVQAIEQKISKFAYSCHVRTIYLGTKDAFFKPRSRAIYGFFKATSSENLGGLKPMKITMTKSKEIWLWFLDKRLTFLKKRKLIRYYRGRWTPFFPRPGGTYILNTEELATLYHFPSAGVAPTSSVERVETRKREAPSGLPIE
;
A
#
# COMPACT_ATOMS: atom_id res chain seq x y z
N MET A 1 28.96 23.06 -13.25
CA MET A 1 27.62 23.13 -13.87
C MET A 1 26.59 22.99 -12.76
N PHE A 2 26.07 24.11 -12.27
CA PHE A 2 25.06 24.14 -11.21
C PHE A 2 23.68 23.93 -11.86
N LEU A 3 23.06 22.79 -11.61
CA LEU A 3 21.64 22.59 -11.90
C LEU A 3 20.85 23.14 -10.71
N LEU A 4 20.47 24.41 -10.80
CA LEU A 4 19.42 25.00 -10.00
C LEU A 4 18.09 24.41 -10.51
N ASP A 5 17.60 23.38 -9.81
CA ASP A 5 16.28 22.81 -10.08
C ASP A 5 15.24 23.69 -9.36
N PHE A 6 14.72 24.69 -10.08
CA PHE A 6 13.54 25.43 -9.64
C PHE A 6 12.36 24.46 -9.69
N MET A 7 12.05 23.82 -8.56
CA MET A 7 10.77 23.13 -8.40
C MET A 7 9.66 24.18 -8.57
N PRO A 8 8.82 24.12 -9.61
CA PRO A 8 7.74 25.08 -9.78
C PRO A 8 6.82 25.02 -8.56
N TYR A 9 6.33 26.19 -8.14
CA TYR A 9 5.46 26.45 -6.98
C TYR A 9 4.11 25.66 -6.96
N THR A 10 3.94 24.65 -7.82
CA THR A 10 2.87 23.64 -7.82
C THR A 10 3.32 22.30 -7.24
N THR A 11 4.44 22.24 -6.51
CA THR A 11 4.77 21.05 -5.71
C THR A 11 3.88 21.00 -4.49
N LEU A 12 2.73 20.31 -4.62
CA LEU A 12 2.06 19.74 -3.46
C LEU A 12 3.11 18.94 -2.68
N LEU A 13 3.46 19.43 -1.50
CA LEU A 13 4.48 18.86 -0.65
C LEU A 13 4.05 17.45 -0.22
N SER A 14 4.95 16.48 -0.32
CA SER A 14 4.67 15.09 0.05
C SER A 14 4.80 14.88 1.56
N ILE A 15 3.98 13.99 2.11
CA ILE A 15 4.08 13.49 3.48
C ILE A 15 4.68 12.09 3.43
N SER A 16 5.61 11.78 4.34
CA SER A 16 6.10 10.42 4.56
C SER A 16 5.47 9.86 5.83
N LEU A 17 4.80 8.72 5.72
CA LEU A 17 4.31 7.93 6.84
C LEU A 17 5.23 6.71 6.95
N GLU A 18 5.95 6.57 8.06
CA GLU A 18 6.96 5.53 8.22
C GLU A 18 6.76 4.74 9.53
N ILE A 19 6.85 3.42 9.43
CA ILE A 19 6.92 2.52 10.60
C ILE A 19 8.32 1.90 10.58
N ALA A 20 9.09 2.09 11.63
CA ALA A 20 10.40 1.47 11.76
C ALA A 20 10.47 0.66 13.05
N SER A 21 10.99 -0.55 12.96
CA SER A 21 11.47 -1.30 14.12
C SER A 21 12.99 -1.22 14.17
N ILE A 22 13.52 -0.78 15.31
CA ILE A 22 14.93 -0.67 15.60
C ILE A 22 15.19 -1.54 16.83
N ASP A 23 15.95 -2.62 16.67
CA ASP A 23 16.24 -3.57 17.75
C ASP A 23 14.97 -4.14 18.42
N GLY A 24 13.90 -4.32 17.64
CA GLY A 24 12.61 -4.83 18.13
C GLY A 24 11.69 -3.77 18.76
N LYS A 25 12.15 -2.51 18.87
CA LYS A 25 11.32 -1.38 19.31
C LYS A 25 10.68 -0.69 18.12
N ILE A 26 9.36 -0.53 18.16
CA ILE A 26 8.57 -0.01 17.06
C ILE A 26 8.35 1.48 17.26
N HIS A 27 8.62 2.25 16.20
CA HIS A 27 8.47 3.68 16.13
C HIS A 27 7.62 4.08 14.92
N PHE A 28 6.73 5.04 15.14
CA PHE A 28 5.94 5.67 14.09
C PHE A 28 6.53 7.06 13.81
N PHE A 29 6.86 7.33 12.55
CA PHE A 29 7.39 8.61 12.11
C PHE A 29 6.47 9.23 11.06
N ILE A 30 6.30 10.54 11.16
CA ILE A 30 5.66 11.35 10.12
C ILE A 30 6.67 12.44 9.73
N ARG A 31 7.05 12.44 8.45
CA ARG A 31 7.88 13.52 7.89
C ARG A 31 7.02 14.39 6.99
N LEU A 32 6.98 15.67 7.33
CA LEU A 32 6.20 16.67 6.63
C LEU A 32 6.96 18.01 6.56
N PRO A 33 6.55 18.92 5.67
CA PRO A 33 7.00 20.30 5.70
C PRO A 33 6.51 21.02 6.97
N GLU A 34 7.38 21.83 7.57
CA GLU A 34 7.14 22.51 8.84
C GLU A 34 5.83 23.32 8.90
N ILE A 35 5.42 23.91 7.77
CA ILE A 35 4.16 24.69 7.67
C ILE A 35 2.89 23.87 8.00
N PHE A 36 2.93 22.55 7.87
CA PHE A 36 1.79 21.67 8.17
C PHE A 36 1.84 21.06 9.57
N ARG A 37 2.88 21.36 10.37
CA ARG A 37 3.10 20.76 11.68
C ARG A 37 1.89 20.92 12.59
N ASP A 38 1.48 22.16 12.87
CA ASP A 38 0.42 22.46 13.84
C ASP A 38 -0.92 21.81 13.46
N VAL A 39 -1.23 21.80 12.15
CA VAL A 39 -2.45 21.20 11.62
C VAL A 39 -2.43 19.68 11.79
N ILE A 40 -1.30 19.02 11.50
CA ILE A 40 -1.19 17.57 11.62
C ILE A 40 -1.14 17.14 13.08
N GLU A 41 -0.38 17.83 13.94
CA GLU A 41 -0.33 17.54 15.38
C GLU A 41 -1.72 17.66 16.01
N SER A 42 -2.45 18.74 15.73
CA SER A 42 -3.82 18.94 16.24
C SER A 42 -4.77 17.84 15.79
N ASN A 43 -4.69 17.41 14.52
CA ASN A 43 -5.52 16.32 14.00
C ASN A 43 -5.20 14.99 14.68
N ILE A 44 -3.91 14.68 14.91
CA ILE A 44 -3.50 13.46 15.61
C ILE A 44 -4.01 13.48 17.05
N TYR A 45 -3.78 14.56 17.80
CA TYR A 45 -4.26 14.68 19.18
C TYR A 45 -5.79 14.59 19.30
N SER A 46 -6.54 15.04 18.29
CA SER A 46 -8.00 14.93 18.29
C SER A 46 -8.51 13.48 18.21
N GLN A 47 -7.77 12.59 17.55
CA GLN A 47 -8.14 11.19 17.36
C GLN A 47 -7.44 10.26 18.37
N TYR A 48 -6.24 10.65 18.81
CA TYR A 48 -5.36 9.88 19.68
C TYR A 48 -4.83 10.78 20.82
N PRO A 49 -5.67 11.14 21.79
CA PRO A 49 -5.30 12.08 22.86
C PRO A 49 -4.17 11.58 23.77
N GLU A 50 -3.88 10.27 23.76
CA GLU A 50 -2.82 9.63 24.54
C GLU A 50 -1.45 9.60 23.86
N VAL A 51 -1.36 9.95 22.57
CA VAL A 51 -0.09 9.94 21.83
C VAL A 51 0.78 11.13 22.26
N GLU A 52 2.07 10.91 22.46
CA GLU A 52 3.05 11.99 22.63
C GLU A 52 3.84 12.18 21.33
N ILE A 53 3.75 13.37 20.75
CA ILE A 53 4.47 13.72 19.52
C ILE A 53 5.77 14.40 19.90
N ILE A 54 6.90 13.82 19.49
CA ILE A 54 8.23 14.37 19.71
C ILE A 54 8.94 14.62 18.38
N GLN A 55 9.59 15.78 18.28
CA GLN A 55 10.45 16.08 17.14
C GLN A 55 11.79 15.36 17.32
N VAL A 56 12.15 14.55 16.34
CA VAL A 56 13.39 13.74 16.35
C VAL A 56 14.16 13.90 15.06
N GLU A 57 15.46 13.62 15.10
CA GLU A 57 16.26 13.54 13.89
C GLU A 57 15.89 12.32 13.04
N ASP A 58 16.10 12.41 11.72
CA ASP A 58 15.84 11.32 10.77
C ASP A 58 16.66 10.06 11.16
N TYR A 59 15.97 9.05 11.68
CA TYR A 59 16.55 7.79 12.16
C TYR A 59 17.40 7.09 11.10
N THR A 60 17.16 7.33 9.81
CA THR A 60 17.99 6.78 8.72
C THR A 60 19.45 7.27 8.75
N LYS A 61 19.78 8.30 9.54
CA LYS A 61 21.14 8.76 9.78
C LYS A 61 21.89 7.93 10.84
N GLN A 62 21.19 7.12 11.63
CA GLN A 62 21.77 6.26 12.66
C GLN A 62 22.47 5.03 12.06
N VAL A 63 22.22 4.73 10.77
CA VAL A 63 22.90 3.65 10.05
C VAL A 63 23.95 4.21 9.08
N PRO A 64 25.04 3.46 8.82
CA PRO A 64 26.07 3.88 7.86
C PRO A 64 25.52 4.22 6.48
N MET A 65 26.10 5.21 5.81
CA MET A 65 25.62 5.64 4.48
C MET A 65 26.09 4.74 3.33
N ASP A 66 27.14 3.97 3.57
CA ASP A 66 27.85 3.18 2.57
C ASP A 66 27.36 1.73 2.45
N ILE A 67 26.26 1.39 3.15
CA ILE A 67 25.62 0.06 3.15
C ILE A 67 25.24 -0.34 1.72
N PRO A 68 25.53 -1.59 1.30
CA PRO A 68 26.16 -2.65 2.08
C PRO A 68 27.67 -2.45 2.21
N ASN A 69 28.21 -2.72 3.40
CA ASN A 69 29.63 -2.53 3.72
C ASN A 69 30.20 -3.78 4.42
N ARG A 70 31.30 -3.65 5.17
CA ARG A 70 31.90 -4.77 5.90
C ARG A 70 30.97 -5.30 7.00
N ASP A 71 30.31 -4.41 7.71
CA ASP A 71 29.65 -4.70 8.98
C ASP A 71 28.12 -4.78 8.83
N TRP A 72 27.54 -4.13 7.81
CA TRP A 72 26.10 -4.06 7.58
C TRP A 72 25.70 -4.66 6.24
N ASP A 73 24.52 -5.28 6.23
CA ASP A 73 23.84 -5.67 5.00
C ASP A 73 22.37 -5.23 5.00
N LEU A 74 21.77 -5.18 3.81
CA LEU A 74 20.37 -4.81 3.62
C LEU A 74 19.67 -5.70 2.60
N PHE A 75 18.36 -5.84 2.76
CA PHE A 75 17.44 -6.37 1.77
C PHE A 75 16.18 -5.52 1.74
N GLY A 76 15.72 -5.15 0.54
CA GLY A 76 14.50 -4.38 0.43
C GLY A 76 13.99 -4.28 -0.99
N MET A 77 12.88 -3.58 -1.14
CA MET A 77 12.20 -3.37 -2.41
C MET A 77 11.22 -2.20 -2.31
N SER A 78 10.81 -1.68 -3.47
CA SER A 78 9.57 -0.92 -3.58
C SER A 78 8.41 -1.86 -3.92
N TRP A 79 7.20 -1.45 -3.61
CA TRP A 79 5.98 -2.17 -3.94
C TRP A 79 5.34 -1.56 -5.18
N GLU A 80 4.62 -2.37 -5.94
CA GLU A 80 3.84 -1.95 -7.10
C GLU A 80 2.41 -2.49 -6.97
N TYR A 81 1.47 -1.75 -7.54
CA TYR A 81 0.07 -2.15 -7.55
C TYR A 81 -0.15 -3.34 -8.49
N THR A 82 -0.99 -4.29 -8.08
CA THR A 82 -1.24 -5.51 -8.88
C THR A 82 -2.14 -5.26 -10.08
N LYS A 83 -3.12 -4.36 -9.95
CA LYS A 83 -4.14 -4.02 -10.94
C LYS A 83 -4.08 -2.54 -11.34
N ASN A 84 -5.10 -2.05 -12.03
CA ASN A 84 -5.30 -0.61 -12.19
C ASN A 84 -5.59 0.04 -10.82
N SER A 85 -5.13 1.27 -10.61
CA SER A 85 -5.37 2.08 -9.41
C SER A 85 -6.86 2.25 -9.05
N GLY A 86 -7.78 2.03 -9.99
CA GLY A 86 -9.23 2.04 -9.71
C GLY A 86 -9.70 0.91 -8.78
N TYR A 87 -9.00 -0.24 -8.77
CA TYR A 87 -9.32 -1.32 -7.82
C TYR A 87 -8.80 -0.95 -6.42
N PRO A 88 -9.58 -1.06 -5.34
CA PRO A 88 -9.10 -0.78 -3.98
C PRO A 88 -8.30 -1.92 -3.37
N LEU A 89 -7.48 -1.62 -2.36
CA LEU A 89 -6.97 -2.61 -1.40
C LEU A 89 -8.09 -3.07 -0.47
N LYS A 90 -7.87 -4.19 0.22
CA LYS A 90 -8.71 -4.58 1.34
C LYS A 90 -8.52 -3.55 2.45
N THR A 91 -9.60 -2.86 2.85
CA THR A 91 -9.57 -1.85 3.92
C THR A 91 -9.81 -2.49 5.29
N TYR A 92 -9.53 -1.75 6.37
CA TYR A 92 -9.73 -2.17 7.76
C TYR A 92 -11.15 -2.68 8.04
N LEU A 93 -12.17 -2.11 7.38
CA LEU A 93 -13.57 -2.56 7.50
C LEU A 93 -13.78 -4.02 7.10
N ALA A 94 -12.95 -4.56 6.20
CA ALA A 94 -13.05 -5.95 5.76
C ALA A 94 -12.26 -6.92 6.67
N PHE A 95 -11.56 -6.42 7.69
CA PHE A 95 -10.95 -7.23 8.74
C PHE A 95 -11.90 -7.43 9.93
N GLU A 96 -12.94 -6.61 10.03
CA GLU A 96 -13.97 -6.71 11.06
C GLU A 96 -15.15 -7.54 10.55
N ASN A 97 -15.53 -8.60 11.26
CA ASN A 97 -16.83 -9.22 11.03
C ASN A 97 -17.94 -8.39 11.72
N GLU A 98 -19.15 -8.34 11.15
CA GLU A 98 -20.27 -7.57 11.75
C GLU A 98 -20.56 -7.98 13.21
N ALA A 99 -20.42 -9.27 13.52
CA ALA A 99 -20.56 -9.79 14.88
C ALA A 99 -19.45 -9.28 15.82
N GLU A 100 -18.19 -9.27 15.36
CA GLU A 100 -17.04 -8.82 16.14
C GLU A 100 -17.08 -7.31 16.42
N ARG A 101 -17.55 -6.54 15.44
CA ARG A 101 -17.80 -5.10 15.60
C ARG A 101 -18.85 -4.81 16.66
N THR A 102 -19.88 -5.66 16.75
CA THR A 102 -20.94 -5.56 17.77
C THR A 102 -20.45 -6.01 19.16
N GLU A 103 -19.53 -6.96 19.21
CA GLU A 103 -18.87 -7.44 20.44
C GLU A 103 -17.71 -6.55 20.91
N GLY A 104 -17.36 -5.49 20.17
CA GLY A 104 -16.24 -4.61 20.49
C GLY A 104 -14.85 -5.25 20.31
N LYS A 105 -14.76 -6.39 19.61
CA LYS A 105 -13.49 -7.02 19.23
C LYS A 105 -13.03 -6.41 17.91
N MET A 106 -12.06 -5.51 17.97
CA MET A 106 -11.47 -4.90 16.79
C MET A 106 -10.21 -5.67 16.37
N VAL A 107 -10.24 -6.30 15.19
CA VAL A 107 -9.07 -6.95 14.60
C VAL A 107 -8.30 -5.91 13.79
N ASP A 108 -7.16 -5.45 14.33
CA ASP A 108 -6.36 -4.42 13.69
C ASP A 108 -5.55 -5.00 12.51
N PRO A 109 -5.63 -4.41 11.30
CA PRO A 109 -4.83 -4.81 10.13
C PRO A 109 -3.30 -4.78 10.35
N LEU A 110 -2.80 -3.92 11.24
CA LEU A 110 -1.38 -3.79 11.55
C LEU A 110 -0.86 -4.84 12.54
N SER A 111 -1.74 -5.57 13.25
CA SER A 111 -1.34 -6.51 14.32
C SER A 111 -0.21 -7.45 13.89
N GLY A 112 -0.41 -8.17 12.77
CA GLY A 112 0.59 -9.12 12.28
C GLY A 112 1.89 -8.47 11.80
N LEU A 113 1.85 -7.21 11.35
CA LEU A 113 3.07 -6.46 11.04
C LEU A 113 3.81 -6.10 12.33
N LEU A 114 3.11 -5.54 13.32
CA LEU A 114 3.70 -5.09 14.58
C LEU A 114 4.28 -6.25 15.38
N GLU A 115 3.58 -7.38 15.47
CA GLU A 115 4.10 -8.61 16.10
C GLU A 115 5.40 -9.07 15.45
N ALA A 116 5.45 -9.10 14.11
CA ALA A 116 6.67 -9.52 13.45
C ALA A 116 7.82 -8.52 13.63
N LEU A 117 7.52 -7.22 13.61
CA LEU A 117 8.48 -6.15 13.87
C LEU A 117 9.01 -6.17 15.31
N ALA A 118 8.20 -6.62 16.27
CA ALA A 118 8.58 -6.79 17.67
C ALA A 118 9.58 -7.94 17.90
N THR A 119 9.62 -8.94 17.01
CA THR A 119 10.52 -10.10 17.12
C THR A 119 11.94 -9.87 16.59
N LEU A 120 12.28 -8.65 16.17
CA LEU A 120 13.62 -8.32 15.71
C LEU A 120 14.63 -8.36 16.87
N ASN A 121 15.81 -8.90 16.60
CA ASN A 121 16.90 -8.94 17.55
C ASN A 121 17.67 -7.59 17.57
N PRO A 122 18.46 -7.33 18.62
CA PRO A 122 19.45 -6.25 18.60
C PRO A 122 20.39 -6.36 17.39
N GLY A 123 20.66 -5.24 16.73
CA GLY A 123 21.42 -5.16 15.48
C GLY A 123 20.57 -5.32 14.22
N GLU A 124 19.26 -5.56 14.34
CA GLU A 124 18.32 -5.64 13.22
C GLU A 124 17.37 -4.45 13.18
N GLN A 125 17.06 -3.99 11.98
CA GLN A 125 16.06 -2.97 11.76
C GLN A 125 15.18 -3.31 10.55
N ALA A 126 13.90 -2.96 10.62
CA ALA A 126 12.96 -3.08 9.52
C ALA A 126 12.15 -1.80 9.38
N TRP A 127 12.12 -1.26 8.17
CA TRP A 127 11.54 0.04 7.87
C TRP A 127 10.50 -0.10 6.76
N LEU A 128 9.31 0.42 7.00
CA LEU A 128 8.23 0.60 6.06
C LEU A 128 8.04 2.09 5.82
N GLN A 129 8.04 2.53 4.57
CA GLN A 129 7.84 3.91 4.16
C GLN A 129 6.72 4.00 3.15
N ILE A 130 5.77 4.90 3.41
CA ILE A 130 4.67 5.25 2.53
C ILE A 130 4.79 6.74 2.24
N ILE A 131 5.11 7.10 1.00
CA ILE A 131 5.12 8.50 0.58
C ILE A 131 3.78 8.81 -0.05
N CYS A 132 3.08 9.81 0.47
CA CYS A 132 1.78 10.26 0.02
C CYS A 132 1.89 11.68 -0.52
N ARG A 133 1.53 11.89 -1.78
CA ARG A 133 1.38 13.21 -2.38
C ARG A 133 -0.11 13.44 -2.68
N PRO A 134 -0.74 14.52 -2.19
CA PRO A 134 -2.12 14.80 -2.55
C PRO A 134 -2.21 15.01 -4.06
N ILE A 135 -3.32 14.55 -4.64
CA ILE A 135 -3.59 14.68 -6.07
C ILE A 135 -4.88 15.47 -6.29
N ARG A 136 -4.90 16.22 -7.39
CA ARG A 136 -6.12 16.82 -7.93
C ARG A 136 -6.50 16.07 -9.20
N GLU A 137 -7.80 16.04 -9.51
CA GLU A 137 -8.30 15.41 -10.73
C GLU A 137 -7.70 16.04 -12.01
N SER A 138 -7.32 17.32 -11.96
CA SER A 138 -6.61 18.01 -13.04
C SER A 138 -5.23 17.41 -13.33
N ASP A 139 -4.55 16.89 -12.31
CA ASP A 139 -3.15 16.48 -12.39
C ASP A 139 -3.03 15.01 -12.80
N THR A 140 -3.96 14.18 -12.33
CA THR A 140 -3.99 12.74 -12.60
C THR A 140 -5.44 12.33 -12.84
N PRO A 141 -5.86 12.03 -14.10
CA PRO A 141 -7.26 11.71 -14.45
C PRO A 141 -7.65 10.26 -14.07
N TRP A 142 -7.34 9.85 -12.85
CA TRP A 142 -7.49 8.47 -12.40
C TRP A 142 -8.95 8.07 -12.19
N ILE A 143 -9.81 9.03 -11.84
CA ILE A 143 -11.24 8.78 -11.68
C ILE A 143 -11.83 8.36 -13.02
N LYS A 144 -11.44 9.02 -14.12
CA LYS A 144 -11.89 8.65 -15.47
C LYS A 144 -11.45 7.24 -15.86
N GLU A 145 -10.22 6.86 -15.51
CA GLU A 145 -9.72 5.50 -15.75
C GLU A 145 -10.48 4.45 -14.93
N ALA A 146 -10.80 4.75 -13.68
CA ALA A 146 -11.57 3.88 -12.81
C ALA A 146 -13.03 3.72 -13.29
N ILE A 147 -13.67 4.81 -13.73
CA ILE A 147 -15.02 4.78 -14.35
C ILE A 147 -14.99 3.94 -15.63
N LYS A 148 -13.96 4.11 -16.48
CA LYS A 148 -13.82 3.32 -17.71
C LYS A 148 -13.72 1.81 -17.40
N GLU A 149 -12.98 1.45 -16.37
CA GLU A 149 -12.83 0.05 -15.95
C GLU A 149 -14.13 -0.49 -15.35
N ARG A 150 -14.84 0.31 -14.53
CA ARG A 150 -16.18 -0.04 -14.04
C ARG A 150 -17.15 -0.30 -15.21
N ASP A 151 -17.21 0.61 -16.17
CA ASP A 151 -18.11 0.50 -17.32
C ASP A 151 -17.77 -0.72 -18.18
N ARG A 152 -16.49 -1.08 -18.27
CA ARG A 152 -16.04 -2.31 -18.94
C ARG A 152 -16.54 -3.57 -18.23
N LEU A 153 -16.58 -3.59 -16.90
CA LEU A 153 -17.12 -4.71 -16.13
C LEU A 153 -18.64 -4.84 -16.32
N VAL A 154 -19.37 -3.71 -16.29
CA VAL A 154 -20.82 -3.67 -16.44
C VAL A 154 -21.29 -4.00 -17.86
N ARG A 155 -20.53 -3.56 -18.89
CA ARG A 155 -20.92 -3.70 -20.31
C ARG A 155 -20.24 -4.87 -21.01
N ARG A 156 -19.86 -5.94 -20.29
CA ARG A 156 -19.24 -7.12 -20.94
C ARG A 156 -20.14 -7.63 -22.08
N PRO A 157 -19.66 -7.64 -23.34
CA PRO A 157 -20.35 -8.37 -24.39
C PRO A 157 -20.27 -9.87 -24.05
N GLU A 158 -21.37 -10.60 -24.24
CA GLU A 158 -21.42 -12.04 -24.01
C GLU A 158 -20.32 -12.76 -24.79
N ALA A 159 -19.68 -13.75 -24.17
CA ALA A 159 -18.88 -14.71 -24.92
C ALA A 159 -19.84 -15.42 -25.90
N PRO A 160 -19.51 -15.56 -27.19
CA PRO A 160 -20.37 -16.26 -28.11
C PRO A 160 -20.61 -17.68 -27.58
N PRO A 161 -21.85 -18.21 -27.64
CA PRO A 161 -22.14 -19.55 -27.18
C PRO A 161 -21.22 -20.55 -27.90
N PRO A 162 -20.73 -21.61 -27.21
CA PRO A 162 -19.93 -22.64 -27.86
C PRO A 162 -20.70 -23.17 -29.08
N PRO A 163 -20.05 -23.35 -30.24
CA PRO A 163 -20.74 -23.80 -31.43
C PRO A 163 -21.45 -25.13 -31.14
N PRO A 164 -22.71 -25.31 -31.60
CA PRO A 164 -23.42 -26.56 -31.38
C PRO A 164 -22.62 -27.72 -31.97
N PRO A 165 -22.67 -28.92 -31.36
CA PRO A 165 -22.02 -30.09 -31.94
C PRO A 165 -22.61 -30.34 -33.33
N MET A 166 -21.74 -30.27 -34.34
CA MET A 166 -22.03 -30.31 -35.79
C MET A 166 -22.95 -31.47 -36.26
N ILE A 167 -23.18 -32.46 -35.40
CA ILE A 167 -23.93 -33.68 -35.66
C ILE A 167 -25.45 -33.45 -35.55
N THR A 168 -25.93 -32.51 -34.72
CA THR A 168 -27.37 -32.29 -34.53
C THR A 168 -28.00 -31.46 -35.65
N GLU A 169 -27.25 -30.53 -36.25
CA GLU A 169 -27.74 -29.69 -37.36
C GLU A 169 -27.92 -30.50 -38.65
N ALA A 170 -27.00 -31.44 -38.94
CA ALA A 170 -27.12 -32.30 -40.12
C ALA A 170 -28.35 -33.23 -40.05
N VAL A 171 -28.68 -33.74 -38.87
CA VAL A 171 -29.85 -34.63 -38.68
C VAL A 171 -31.17 -33.86 -38.80
N GLN A 172 -31.25 -32.62 -38.30
CA GLN A 172 -32.47 -31.82 -38.43
C GLN A 172 -32.76 -31.38 -39.87
N VAL A 173 -31.73 -30.99 -40.63
CA VAL A 173 -31.88 -30.57 -42.04
C VAL A 173 -32.30 -31.75 -42.92
N VAL A 174 -31.76 -32.95 -42.68
CA VAL A 174 -32.12 -34.17 -43.40
C VAL A 174 -33.55 -34.64 -43.08
N VAL A 175 -34.02 -34.46 -41.84
CA VAL A 175 -35.35 -34.93 -41.41
C VAL A 175 -36.49 -33.94 -41.72
N THR A 176 -36.24 -32.63 -41.69
CA THR A 176 -37.34 -31.63 -41.72
C THR A 176 -37.34 -30.69 -42.94
N GLY A 177 -36.30 -30.70 -43.78
CA GLY A 177 -36.31 -30.03 -45.10
C GLY A 177 -36.53 -28.51 -45.09
N LYS A 178 -36.45 -27.84 -43.93
CA LYS A 178 -36.53 -26.37 -43.83
C LYS A 178 -35.26 -25.85 -43.17
N PRO A 179 -34.61 -24.80 -43.71
CA PRO A 179 -33.52 -24.14 -43.01
C PRO A 179 -34.05 -23.56 -41.71
N THR A 180 -33.36 -23.85 -40.60
CA THR A 180 -33.67 -23.30 -39.29
C THR A 180 -33.65 -21.78 -39.38
N ALA A 181 -34.81 -21.15 -39.25
CA ALA A 181 -34.88 -19.70 -39.12
C ALA A 181 -34.07 -19.32 -37.88
N MET A 182 -33.01 -18.52 -38.06
CA MET A 182 -32.33 -17.84 -36.96
C MET A 182 -33.41 -17.05 -36.21
N LYS A 183 -33.77 -17.50 -35.01
CA LYS A 183 -34.53 -16.67 -34.08
C LYS A 183 -33.67 -15.44 -33.81
N GLU A 184 -34.18 -14.26 -34.20
CA GLU A 184 -33.63 -13.00 -33.71
C GLU A 184 -33.64 -13.07 -32.18
N ALA A 185 -32.46 -12.93 -31.58
CA ALA A 185 -32.33 -12.91 -30.14
C ALA A 185 -33.13 -11.71 -29.61
N GLU A 186 -34.24 -11.99 -28.92
CA GLU A 186 -34.92 -10.99 -28.11
C GLU A 186 -33.87 -10.36 -27.20
N LYS A 187 -33.65 -9.05 -27.37
CA LYS A 187 -32.82 -8.28 -26.45
C LYS A 187 -33.57 -8.21 -25.14
N ASP A 188 -33.34 -9.19 -24.29
CA ASP A 188 -33.77 -9.14 -22.90
C ASP A 188 -33.22 -7.86 -22.28
N VAL A 189 -34.14 -6.92 -22.02
CA VAL A 189 -33.95 -5.65 -21.32
C VAL A 189 -33.78 -5.93 -19.82
N ILE A 190 -32.89 -6.86 -19.49
CA ILE A 190 -32.44 -7.03 -18.11
C ILE A 190 -31.51 -5.85 -17.83
N PRO A 191 -31.77 -5.04 -16.78
CA PRO A 191 -30.88 -3.97 -16.37
C PRO A 191 -29.43 -4.50 -16.28
N PRO A 192 -28.43 -3.80 -16.83
CA PRO A 192 -27.03 -4.26 -16.82
C PRO A 192 -26.53 -4.66 -15.42
N GLU A 193 -27.06 -4.04 -14.37
CA GLU A 193 -26.78 -4.33 -12.96
C GLU A 193 -27.21 -5.74 -12.53
N MET A 194 -28.32 -6.26 -13.08
CA MET A 194 -28.79 -7.61 -12.79
C MET A 194 -27.98 -8.69 -13.53
N LYS A 195 -27.23 -8.34 -14.58
CA LYS A 195 -26.37 -9.27 -15.34
C LYS A 195 -25.03 -9.56 -14.65
N LEU A 196 -24.64 -8.72 -13.69
CA LEU A 196 -23.39 -8.92 -12.95
C LEU A 196 -23.48 -10.12 -12.02
N THR A 197 -22.41 -10.93 -12.01
CA THR A 197 -22.23 -11.96 -10.98
C THR A 197 -22.07 -11.30 -9.60
N PRO A 198 -22.40 -12.00 -8.49
CA PRO A 198 -22.24 -11.43 -7.14
C PRO A 198 -20.86 -10.83 -6.88
N GLY A 199 -19.78 -11.51 -7.29
CA GLY A 199 -18.41 -11.01 -7.13
C GLY A 199 -18.08 -9.80 -8.01
N GLU A 200 -18.65 -9.69 -9.21
CA GLU A 200 -18.48 -8.48 -10.04
C GLU A 200 -19.23 -7.28 -9.45
N ARG A 201 -20.39 -7.49 -8.83
CA ARG A 201 -21.12 -6.42 -8.12
C ARG A 201 -20.29 -5.87 -6.97
N GLU A 202 -19.67 -6.74 -6.18
CA GLU A 202 -18.76 -6.34 -5.10
C GLU A 202 -17.58 -5.51 -5.61
N ILE A 203 -16.97 -5.92 -6.73
CA ILE A 203 -15.86 -5.18 -7.34
C ILE A 203 -16.31 -3.79 -7.81
N VAL A 204 -17.45 -3.71 -8.51
CA VAL A 204 -18.01 -2.43 -8.99
C VAL A 204 -18.30 -1.50 -7.82
N GLN A 205 -18.96 -2.00 -6.78
CA GLN A 205 -19.26 -1.24 -5.58
C GLN A 205 -17.98 -0.74 -4.90
N ALA A 206 -16.96 -1.59 -4.79
CA ALA A 206 -15.69 -1.23 -4.18
C ALA A 206 -14.94 -0.15 -4.99
N ILE A 207 -15.00 -0.19 -6.32
CA ILE A 207 -14.45 0.86 -7.20
C ILE A 207 -15.19 2.19 -6.97
N GLU A 208 -16.51 2.18 -6.91
CA GLU A 208 -17.31 3.40 -6.67
C GLU A 208 -17.03 4.02 -5.30
N GLN A 209 -16.92 3.18 -4.26
CA GLN A 209 -16.52 3.61 -2.92
C GLN A 209 -15.09 4.16 -2.86
N LYS A 210 -14.19 3.70 -3.73
CA LYS A 210 -12.83 4.25 -3.81
C LYS A 210 -12.83 5.64 -4.45
N ILE A 211 -13.56 5.80 -5.55
CA ILE A 211 -13.65 7.05 -6.32
C ILE A 211 -14.30 8.18 -5.50
N SER A 212 -15.23 7.86 -4.60
CA SER A 212 -15.94 8.86 -3.78
C SER A 212 -15.09 9.51 -2.68
N LYS A 213 -13.85 9.03 -2.47
CA LYS A 213 -12.96 9.48 -1.38
C LYS A 213 -11.77 10.27 -1.90
N PHE A 214 -11.21 11.11 -1.04
CA PHE A 214 -9.94 11.77 -1.33
C PHE A 214 -8.83 10.73 -1.49
N ALA A 215 -7.96 10.97 -2.48
CA ALA A 215 -6.90 10.06 -2.83
C ALA A 215 -5.56 10.77 -2.98
N TYR A 216 -4.51 9.97 -2.91
CA TYR A 216 -3.12 10.39 -2.90
C TYR A 216 -2.34 9.55 -3.91
N SER A 217 -1.39 10.18 -4.59
CA SER A 217 -0.36 9.46 -5.34
C SER A 217 0.67 8.94 -4.34
N CYS A 218 0.77 7.62 -4.27
CA CYS A 218 1.53 6.93 -3.26
C CYS A 218 2.59 6.01 -3.87
N HIS A 219 3.67 5.80 -3.12
CA HIS A 219 4.53 4.64 -3.31
C HIS A 219 4.99 4.11 -1.97
N VAL A 220 5.09 2.79 -1.88
CA VAL A 220 5.51 2.10 -0.66
C VAL A 220 6.88 1.46 -0.88
N ARG A 221 7.74 1.56 0.13
CA ARG A 221 9.07 0.98 0.13
C ARG A 221 9.37 0.33 1.46
N THR A 222 10.04 -0.81 1.41
CA THR A 222 10.45 -1.54 2.60
C THR A 222 11.94 -1.86 2.55
N ILE A 223 12.60 -1.71 3.69
CA ILE A 223 13.99 -2.08 3.90
C ILE A 223 14.07 -2.90 5.17
N TYR A 224 14.76 -4.02 5.12
CA TYR A 224 15.22 -4.76 6.28
C TYR A 224 16.74 -4.76 6.23
N LEU A 225 17.38 -4.32 7.31
CA LEU A 225 18.82 -4.14 7.38
C LEU A 225 19.32 -4.54 8.76
N GLY A 226 20.60 -4.82 8.86
CA GLY A 226 21.21 -5.16 10.13
C GLY A 226 22.69 -5.39 10.02
N THR A 227 23.33 -5.56 11.16
CA THR A 227 24.72 -6.01 11.22
C THR A 227 24.82 -7.42 10.66
N LYS A 228 25.92 -7.78 10.00
CA LYS A 228 26.03 -9.06 9.27
C LYS A 228 25.90 -10.30 10.14
N ASP A 229 26.22 -10.19 11.41
CA ASP A 229 26.05 -11.23 12.44
C ASP A 229 24.58 -11.44 12.82
N ALA A 230 23.79 -10.36 12.89
CA ALA A 230 22.37 -10.43 13.22
C ALA A 230 21.46 -10.62 11.99
N PHE A 231 21.90 -10.17 10.82
CA PHE A 231 21.10 -10.08 9.59
C PHE A 231 20.62 -11.46 9.11
N PHE A 232 19.33 -11.69 9.22
CA PHE A 232 18.66 -12.89 8.76
C PHE A 232 17.56 -12.58 7.74
N LYS A 233 17.96 -12.53 6.47
CA LYS A 233 17.09 -12.19 5.32
C LYS A 233 15.66 -12.79 5.36
N PRO A 234 15.43 -14.06 5.73
CA PRO A 234 14.08 -14.61 5.79
C PRO A 234 13.08 -13.83 6.65
N ARG A 235 13.53 -13.08 7.67
CA ARG A 235 12.66 -12.20 8.49
C ARG A 235 11.94 -11.14 7.67
N SER A 236 12.56 -10.67 6.58
CA SER A 236 11.91 -9.73 5.67
C SER A 236 10.58 -10.22 5.07
N ARG A 237 10.30 -11.54 5.10
CA ARG A 237 9.03 -12.13 4.65
C ARG A 237 7.83 -11.70 5.48
N ALA A 238 8.02 -11.28 6.73
CA ALA A 238 6.91 -10.83 7.56
C ALA A 238 6.17 -9.64 6.93
N ILE A 239 6.93 -8.69 6.39
CA ILE A 239 6.39 -7.53 5.66
C ILE A 239 5.58 -7.98 4.43
N TYR A 240 5.99 -9.06 3.75
CA TYR A 240 5.21 -9.63 2.65
C TYR A 240 3.89 -10.22 3.12
N GLY A 241 3.86 -10.85 4.29
CA GLY A 241 2.65 -11.37 4.90
C GLY A 241 1.61 -10.27 5.11
N PHE A 242 2.04 -9.13 5.65
CA PHE A 242 1.19 -7.95 5.83
C PHE A 242 0.58 -7.45 4.51
N PHE A 243 1.40 -7.21 3.47
CA PHE A 243 0.87 -6.76 2.18
C PHE A 243 0.00 -7.80 1.48
N LYS A 244 0.27 -9.09 1.70
CA LYS A 244 -0.58 -10.16 1.18
C LYS A 244 -1.94 -10.18 1.88
N ALA A 245 -2.01 -9.90 3.19
CA ALA A 245 -3.25 -9.84 3.96
C ALA A 245 -4.16 -8.66 3.55
N THR A 246 -3.56 -7.53 3.17
CA THR A 246 -4.29 -6.35 2.66
C THR A 246 -4.58 -6.41 1.15
N SER A 247 -4.12 -7.48 0.49
CA SER A 247 -4.36 -7.73 -0.94
C SER A 247 -5.44 -8.80 -1.12
N SER A 248 -6.28 -8.64 -2.14
CA SER A 248 -7.23 -9.67 -2.57
C SER A 248 -7.06 -9.96 -4.06
N GLU A 249 -7.40 -11.18 -4.48
CA GLU A 249 -7.38 -11.54 -5.91
C GLU A 249 -8.54 -10.90 -6.68
N ASN A 250 -9.67 -10.68 -6.02
CA ASN A 250 -10.84 -9.99 -6.60
C ASN A 250 -10.61 -8.48 -6.64
N LEU A 251 -10.03 -7.90 -5.59
CA LEU A 251 -9.70 -6.48 -5.51
C LEU A 251 -8.26 -6.21 -5.98
N GLY A 252 -7.72 -5.05 -5.61
CA GLY A 252 -6.32 -4.68 -5.79
C GLY A 252 -5.42 -5.30 -4.72
N GLY A 253 -4.12 -5.01 -4.87
CA GLY A 253 -3.10 -5.53 -3.97
C GLY A 253 -1.75 -4.89 -4.22
N LEU A 254 -0.82 -5.15 -3.29
CA LEU A 254 0.57 -4.73 -3.40
C LEU A 254 1.46 -5.95 -3.61
N LYS A 255 2.26 -5.91 -4.68
CA LYS A 255 3.27 -6.93 -4.97
C LYS A 255 4.68 -6.32 -4.99
N PRO A 256 5.72 -7.12 -4.74
CA PRO A 256 7.09 -6.67 -4.81
C PRO A 256 7.48 -6.24 -6.24
N MET A 257 8.00 -5.03 -6.36
CA MET A 257 8.51 -4.53 -7.64
C MET A 257 9.88 -5.16 -7.93
N LYS A 258 9.92 -6.15 -8.83
CA LYS A 258 11.12 -6.96 -9.12
C LYS A 258 12.35 -6.13 -9.50
N ILE A 259 12.16 -5.00 -10.20
CA ILE A 259 13.25 -4.15 -10.68
C ILE A 259 14.02 -3.47 -9.53
N THR A 260 13.33 -3.11 -8.44
CA THR A 260 13.95 -2.45 -7.27
C THR A 260 14.39 -3.43 -6.19
N MET A 261 13.90 -4.66 -6.24
CA MET A 261 14.25 -5.70 -5.29
C MET A 261 15.76 -5.98 -5.29
N THR A 262 16.37 -5.98 -4.11
CA THR A 262 17.81 -6.21 -3.92
C THR A 262 18.18 -7.69 -3.99
N LYS A 263 17.73 -8.34 -5.07
CA LYS A 263 18.08 -9.70 -5.47
C LYS A 263 18.33 -9.67 -6.98
N SER A 264 19.49 -10.14 -7.40
CA SER A 264 19.79 -10.47 -8.80
C SER A 264 19.98 -11.98 -8.87
N LYS A 265 19.32 -12.61 -9.84
CA LYS A 265 19.60 -13.99 -10.27
C LYS A 265 19.42 -13.99 -11.79
N GLU A 266 20.33 -13.32 -12.48
CA GLU A 266 20.36 -13.31 -13.93
C GLU A 266 21.21 -14.49 -14.39
N ILE A 267 20.58 -15.53 -14.95
CA ILE A 267 21.26 -16.77 -15.35
C ILE A 267 22.42 -16.49 -16.32
N TRP A 268 22.25 -15.51 -17.21
CA TRP A 268 23.24 -15.18 -18.24
C TRP A 268 24.41 -14.33 -17.71
N LEU A 269 24.19 -13.50 -16.69
CA LEU A 269 25.17 -12.55 -16.14
C LEU A 269 25.51 -12.84 -14.66
N TRP A 270 25.53 -14.12 -14.30
CA TRP A 270 25.69 -14.58 -12.91
C TRP A 270 26.97 -14.04 -12.24
N PHE A 271 28.04 -13.82 -13.01
CA PHE A 271 29.30 -13.23 -12.50
C PHE A 271 29.16 -11.76 -12.10
N LEU A 272 28.18 -11.02 -12.64
CA LEU A 272 27.85 -9.65 -12.25
C LEU A 272 26.81 -9.57 -11.14
N ASP A 273 26.14 -10.67 -10.77
CA ASP A 273 25.01 -10.65 -9.83
C ASP A 273 25.38 -10.00 -8.49
N LYS A 274 26.59 -10.27 -7.98
CA LYS A 274 27.09 -9.64 -6.74
C LYS A 274 27.20 -8.12 -6.89
N ARG A 275 27.79 -7.65 -8.00
CA ARG A 275 27.97 -6.22 -8.29
C ARG A 275 26.63 -5.51 -8.53
N LEU A 276 25.73 -6.13 -9.29
CA LEU A 276 24.38 -5.60 -9.54
C LEU A 276 23.58 -5.50 -8.25
N THR A 277 23.63 -6.55 -7.42
CA THR A 277 22.97 -6.57 -6.10
C THR A 277 23.53 -5.47 -5.20
N PHE A 278 24.85 -5.29 -5.17
CA PHE A 278 25.50 -4.21 -4.43
C PHE A 278 25.00 -2.82 -4.88
N LEU A 279 24.97 -2.57 -6.18
CA LEU A 279 24.47 -1.30 -6.74
C LEU A 279 22.99 -1.07 -6.44
N LYS A 280 22.16 -2.12 -6.54
CA LYS A 280 20.73 -2.05 -6.19
C LYS A 280 20.54 -1.69 -4.71
N LYS A 281 21.31 -2.30 -3.79
CA LYS A 281 21.24 -1.99 -2.36
C LYS A 281 21.61 -0.52 -2.09
N ARG A 282 22.72 -0.02 -2.66
CA ARG A 282 23.12 1.39 -2.55
C ARG A 282 22.10 2.35 -3.13
N LYS A 283 21.51 2.00 -4.27
CA LYS A 283 20.44 2.81 -4.88
C LYS A 283 19.21 2.86 -3.99
N LEU A 284 18.79 1.71 -3.44
CA LEU A 284 17.60 1.61 -2.61
C LEU A 284 17.70 2.47 -1.35
N ILE A 285 18.79 2.38 -0.60
CA ILE A 285 18.98 3.17 0.63
C ILE A 285 19.06 4.67 0.32
N ARG A 286 19.74 5.07 -0.76
CA ARG A 286 19.77 6.47 -1.22
C ARG A 286 18.37 6.99 -1.52
N TYR A 287 17.55 6.21 -2.22
CA TYR A 287 16.20 6.61 -2.62
C TYR A 287 15.26 6.66 -1.42
N TYR A 288 15.41 5.72 -0.48
CA TYR A 288 14.68 5.72 0.79
C TYR A 288 14.96 7.00 1.59
N ARG A 289 16.24 7.37 1.73
CA ARG A 289 16.63 8.58 2.47
C ARG A 289 16.17 9.86 1.78
N GLY A 290 16.22 9.89 0.45
CA GLY A 290 15.71 10.98 -0.37
C GLY A 290 14.18 11.06 -0.43
N ARG A 291 13.46 10.02 0.02
CA ARG A 291 12.00 9.86 -0.14
C ARG A 291 11.57 9.99 -1.61
N TRP A 292 12.45 9.57 -2.52
CA TRP A 292 12.24 9.66 -3.96
C TRP A 292 11.42 8.49 -4.48
N THR A 293 10.74 8.69 -5.61
CA THR A 293 9.99 7.61 -6.27
C THR A 293 10.92 6.50 -6.77
N PRO A 294 10.43 5.27 -6.96
CA PRO A 294 11.24 4.14 -7.43
C PRO A 294 11.99 4.39 -8.75
N PHE A 295 11.44 5.23 -9.62
CA PHE A 295 11.99 5.51 -10.95
C PHE A 295 12.67 6.88 -11.09
N PHE A 296 12.77 7.66 -10.01
CA PHE A 296 13.45 8.95 -10.01
C PHE A 296 14.82 8.88 -10.74
N PRO A 297 15.15 9.86 -11.62
CA PRO A 297 14.40 11.08 -11.92
C PRO A 297 13.26 10.92 -12.95
N ARG A 298 13.02 9.70 -13.46
CA ARG A 298 11.90 9.45 -14.37
C ARG A 298 10.58 9.39 -13.61
N PRO A 299 9.47 9.83 -14.23
CA PRO A 299 8.15 9.67 -13.63
C PRO A 299 7.75 8.19 -13.53
N GLY A 300 6.80 7.90 -12.64
CA GLY A 300 6.21 6.58 -12.45
C GLY A 300 6.68 5.85 -11.18
N GLY A 301 6.21 4.61 -11.03
CA GLY A 301 6.43 3.81 -9.83
C GLY A 301 5.55 4.23 -8.65
N THR A 302 4.47 4.97 -8.95
CA THR A 302 3.45 5.41 -8.00
C THR A 302 2.09 4.86 -8.40
N TYR A 303 1.19 4.74 -7.44
CA TYR A 303 -0.20 4.28 -7.61
C TYR A 303 -1.10 5.06 -6.66
N ILE A 304 -2.42 4.91 -6.79
CA ILE A 304 -3.36 5.77 -6.06
C ILE A 304 -4.01 4.99 -4.93
N LEU A 305 -3.91 5.57 -3.74
CA LEU A 305 -4.56 5.08 -2.53
C LEU A 305 -5.48 6.18 -1.98
N ASN A 306 -6.67 5.79 -1.56
CA ASN A 306 -7.58 6.67 -0.85
C ASN A 306 -7.25 6.76 0.65
N THR A 307 -8.00 7.57 1.39
CA THR A 307 -7.83 7.75 2.83
C THR A 307 -7.99 6.46 3.65
N GLU A 308 -8.95 5.59 3.31
CA GLU A 308 -9.17 4.33 4.04
C GLU A 308 -8.09 3.29 3.77
N GLU A 309 -7.62 3.19 2.53
CA GLU A 309 -6.50 2.32 2.15
C GLU A 309 -5.22 2.78 2.87
N LEU A 310 -4.98 4.09 2.95
CA LEU A 310 -3.87 4.64 3.74
C LEU A 310 -4.02 4.38 5.23
N ALA A 311 -5.20 4.61 5.79
CA ALA A 311 -5.48 4.31 7.20
C ALA A 311 -5.28 2.82 7.51
N THR A 312 -5.59 1.92 6.57
CA THR A 312 -5.36 0.47 6.74
C THR A 312 -3.87 0.12 6.73
N LEU A 313 -3.05 0.89 6.01
CA LEU A 313 -1.61 0.66 5.89
C LEU A 313 -0.77 1.38 6.96
N TYR A 314 -1.33 2.43 7.57
CA TYR A 314 -0.68 3.25 8.57
C TYR A 314 -1.71 3.93 9.47
N HIS A 315 -1.72 3.53 10.74
CA HIS A 315 -2.47 4.17 11.81
C HIS A 315 -1.81 3.82 13.15
N PHE A 316 -2.17 4.55 14.21
CA PHE A 316 -1.70 4.22 15.54
C PHE A 316 -2.57 3.10 16.12
N PRO A 317 -1.96 1.98 16.57
CA PRO A 317 -2.72 0.85 17.09
C PRO A 317 -3.37 1.21 18.43
N SER A 318 -4.58 0.71 18.65
CA SER A 318 -5.26 0.87 19.93
C SER A 318 -4.55 0.08 21.04
N ALA A 319 -4.69 0.53 22.29
CA ALA A 319 -3.98 -0.04 23.45
C ALA A 319 -4.17 -1.57 23.65
N GLY A 320 -5.28 -2.13 23.16
CA GLY A 320 -5.55 -3.58 23.25
C GLY A 320 -4.83 -4.45 22.21
N VAL A 321 -4.29 -3.85 21.14
CA VAL A 321 -3.78 -4.60 19.98
C VAL A 321 -2.27 -4.42 19.76
N ALA A 322 -1.71 -3.29 20.18
CA ALA A 322 -0.26 -3.08 20.11
C ALA A 322 0.49 -4.03 21.07
N PRO A 323 1.57 -4.71 20.63
CA PRO A 323 2.43 -5.48 21.53
C PRO A 323 2.98 -4.60 22.65
N THR A 324 2.56 -4.86 23.89
CA THR A 324 2.84 -4.01 25.06
C THR A 324 4.34 -3.80 25.31
N SER A 325 5.20 -4.72 24.90
CA SER A 325 6.65 -4.65 25.11
C SER A 325 7.43 -3.88 24.05
N SER A 326 6.85 -3.65 22.86
CA SER A 326 7.58 -3.09 21.71
C SER A 326 7.15 -1.69 21.30
N VAL A 327 6.01 -1.20 21.83
CA VAL A 327 5.57 0.18 21.68
C VAL A 327 5.68 0.84 23.04
N GLU A 328 6.52 1.88 23.16
CA GLU A 328 6.65 2.63 24.41
C GLU A 328 5.32 3.35 24.72
N ARG A 329 4.75 3.07 25.89
CA ARG A 329 3.51 3.69 26.36
C ARG A 329 3.85 4.81 27.34
N VAL A 330 3.23 5.96 27.14
CA VAL A 330 3.35 7.07 28.09
C VAL A 330 2.47 6.76 29.30
N GLU A 331 3.08 6.46 30.45
CA GLU A 331 2.36 6.05 31.67
C GLU A 331 1.61 7.20 32.37
N THR A 332 1.86 8.45 32.00
CA THR A 332 1.33 9.62 32.70
C THR A 332 0.81 10.67 31.73
N ARG A 333 -0.51 10.94 31.79
CA ARG A 333 -1.09 12.16 31.20
C ARG A 333 -0.38 13.36 31.84
N LYS A 334 0.30 14.20 31.04
CA LYS A 334 0.63 15.57 31.47
C LYS A 334 -0.71 16.25 31.75
N ARG A 335 -1.10 16.36 33.03
CA ARG A 335 -2.24 17.19 33.42
C ARG A 335 -1.91 18.60 32.94
N GLU A 336 -2.83 19.22 32.20
CA GLU A 336 -2.75 20.66 31.95
C GLU A 336 -2.56 21.36 33.29
N ALA A 337 -1.61 22.31 33.36
CA ALA A 337 -1.45 23.11 34.55
C ALA A 337 -2.80 23.80 34.84
N PRO A 338 -3.34 23.70 36.07
CA PRO A 338 -4.62 24.32 36.38
C PRO A 338 -4.55 25.81 36.05
N SER A 339 -5.53 26.31 35.33
CA SER A 339 -5.61 27.66 34.74
C SER A 339 -5.76 28.81 35.75
N GLY A 340 -5.38 28.58 37.00
CA GLY A 340 -5.53 29.51 38.11
C GLY A 340 -4.32 29.59 39.02
N LEU A 341 -3.10 29.50 38.48
CA LEU A 341 -1.91 29.89 39.26
C LEU A 341 -1.95 31.41 39.47
N PRO A 342 -1.90 31.90 40.73
CA PRO A 342 -1.79 33.32 41.00
C PRO A 342 -0.50 33.84 40.35
N ILE A 343 -0.66 34.87 39.52
CA ILE A 343 0.46 35.66 39.03
C ILE A 343 0.73 36.67 40.15
N GLU A 344 1.85 36.53 40.86
CA GLU A 344 2.37 37.59 41.75
C GLU A 344 2.91 38.77 40.95
#